data_AF-A0A0S9K9R0-F1
#
_entry.id   AF-A0A0S9K9R0-F1
#
_cell.length_a   1.000
_cell.length_b   1.000
_cell.length_c   1.000
_cell.angle_alpha   90.00
_cell.angle_beta   90.00
_cell.angle_gamma   90.00
#
_symmetry.space_group_name_H-M   'P 1'
#
loop_
_entity.id
_entity.type
_entity.pdbx_description
1 polymer ?
#
loop_
_entity_poly.entity_id
_entity_poly.type
_entity_poly.pdbx_seq_one_letter_code
_entity_poly.pdbx_strand_id
1 'polypeptide(L)'
;MHSFDPAVIGPDRSTAGPVSLAQGVYGARGNLELLACDELDGLWVFWFNADLDSDPLETPDVPPGSWSAGLHFAAGARYRQADILQSTLGPDHLEVLACTDDGVLESWFWSPGPGFARRAAAVATGVQHFAASIDHGVLRVTVVTGTGSIVHLASDAVGYPDRHWERAADGPEPGSDHAALAALGAAGIAVDGIRAGTARLASSTRAGGTVELTWRDAEGRIRHLGLPTPRG
;
A
#
# COMPACT_ATOMS: atom_id res chain seq x y z
N MET A 1 -13.11 9.72 6.89
CA MET A 1 -13.37 9.51 8.32
C MET A 1 -12.40 10.35 9.10
N HIS A 2 -12.84 11.06 10.14
CA HIS A 2 -11.92 11.81 11.00
C HIS A 2 -11.73 11.00 12.26
N SER A 3 -10.53 10.43 12.45
CA SER A 3 -10.13 9.94 13.75
C SER A 3 -9.17 10.97 14.34
N PHE A 4 -9.42 11.42 15.55
CA PHE A 4 -8.45 12.23 16.29
C PHE A 4 -7.44 11.34 17.04
N ASP A 5 -7.78 10.06 17.20
CA ASP A 5 -6.93 9.07 17.87
C ASP A 5 -6.32 8.10 16.85
N PRO A 6 -4.99 7.88 16.89
CA PRO A 6 -4.35 6.90 16.03
C PRO A 6 -4.85 5.48 16.29
N ALA A 7 -5.36 4.81 15.26
CA ALA A 7 -5.69 3.39 15.31
C ALA A 7 -4.42 2.53 15.29
N VAL A 8 -4.47 1.36 15.92
CA VAL A 8 -3.47 0.31 15.77
C VAL A 8 -4.01 -0.72 14.78
N ILE A 9 -3.24 -1.03 13.73
CA ILE A 9 -3.66 -1.96 12.68
C ILE A 9 -2.95 -3.30 12.88
N GLY A 10 -3.72 -4.39 12.83
CA GLY A 10 -3.21 -5.75 12.95
C GLY A 10 -2.36 -5.98 14.21
N PRO A 11 -2.83 -5.62 15.43
CA PRO A 11 -2.00 -5.65 16.65
C PRO A 11 -1.43 -7.03 16.97
N ASP A 12 -2.07 -8.10 16.50
CA ASP A 12 -1.65 -9.49 16.71
C ASP A 12 -0.78 -10.04 15.56
N ARG A 13 -0.33 -9.19 14.63
CA ARG A 13 0.45 -9.57 13.45
C ARG A 13 1.86 -8.97 13.52
N SER A 14 2.86 -9.84 13.43
CA SER A 14 4.27 -9.43 13.33
C SER A 14 4.57 -8.97 11.91
N THR A 15 4.85 -7.68 11.73
CA THR A 15 5.07 -7.10 10.40
C THR A 15 6.34 -6.23 10.37
N ALA A 16 7.00 -6.18 9.22
CA ALA A 16 8.27 -5.48 9.01
C ALA A 16 8.16 -4.34 8.00
N GLY A 17 9.20 -3.50 7.95
CA GLY A 17 9.38 -2.49 6.91
C GLY A 17 8.33 -1.39 6.88
N PRO A 18 8.36 -0.51 5.87
CA PRO A 18 7.28 0.44 5.65
C PRO A 18 6.00 -0.26 5.21
N VAL A 19 4.86 0.36 5.47
CA VAL A 19 3.56 -0.06 4.94
C VAL A 19 3.22 0.76 3.69
N SER A 20 2.30 0.26 2.88
CA SER A 20 1.76 0.98 1.73
C SER A 20 0.24 1.11 1.84
N LEU A 21 -0.31 2.20 1.30
CA LEU A 21 -1.74 2.53 1.38
C LEU A 21 -2.29 2.79 -0.03
N ALA A 22 -3.49 2.27 -0.30
CA ALA A 22 -4.25 2.61 -1.49
C ALA A 22 -5.73 2.81 -1.17
N GLN A 23 -6.36 3.80 -1.81
CA GLN A 23 -7.80 3.93 -1.75
C GLN A 23 -8.44 2.95 -2.73
N GLY A 24 -9.03 1.88 -2.19
CA GLY A 24 -9.82 0.89 -2.88
C GLY A 24 -11.15 1.42 -3.43
N VAL A 25 -11.72 0.72 -4.41
CA VAL A 25 -13.10 0.98 -4.91
C VAL A 25 -14.12 -0.07 -4.46
N TYR A 26 -13.70 -1.09 -3.72
CA TYR A 26 -14.54 -2.21 -3.30
C TYR A 26 -15.41 -1.88 -2.09
N GLY A 27 -16.74 -2.01 -2.19
CA GLY A 27 -17.74 -1.51 -1.24
C GLY A 27 -18.41 -0.22 -1.74
N ALA A 28 -19.57 0.14 -1.19
CA ALA A 28 -20.36 1.31 -1.65
C ALA A 28 -19.56 2.62 -1.54
N ARG A 29 -18.80 2.72 -0.46
CA ARG A 29 -17.89 3.82 -0.15
C ARG A 29 -16.45 3.38 -0.12
N GLY A 30 -16.18 2.21 -0.68
CA GLY A 30 -14.95 1.43 -0.79
C GLY A 30 -13.82 1.55 0.23
N ASN A 31 -12.98 0.53 0.27
CA ASN A 31 -12.08 0.37 1.39
C ASN A 31 -10.79 1.18 1.28
N LEU A 32 -10.21 1.58 2.41
CA LEU A 32 -8.80 1.96 2.47
C LEU A 32 -7.98 0.69 2.67
N GLU A 33 -7.10 0.39 1.72
CA GLU A 33 -6.27 -0.81 1.71
C GLU A 33 -4.89 -0.49 2.28
N LEU A 34 -4.38 -1.33 3.17
CA LEU A 34 -3.04 -1.25 3.74
C LEU A 34 -2.31 -2.56 3.48
N LEU A 35 -1.11 -2.46 2.92
CA LEU A 35 -0.21 -3.59 2.71
C LEU A 35 1.02 -3.50 3.63
N ALA A 36 1.37 -4.61 4.26
CA ALA A 36 2.56 -4.73 5.09
C ALA A 36 3.30 -6.04 4.80
N CYS A 37 4.63 -6.01 4.90
CA CYS A 37 5.42 -7.24 4.88
C CYS A 37 5.25 -7.97 6.22
N ASP A 38 5.11 -9.29 6.18
CA ASP A 38 5.23 -10.13 7.37
C ASP A 38 6.70 -10.21 7.84
N GLU A 39 6.93 -10.41 9.14
CA GLU A 39 8.31 -10.55 9.66
C GLU A 39 8.97 -11.91 9.31
N LEU A 40 8.17 -12.95 9.12
CA LEU A 40 8.60 -14.30 8.79
C LEU A 40 8.56 -14.51 7.28
N ASP A 41 7.37 -14.49 6.68
CA ASP A 41 7.16 -14.69 5.25
C ASP A 41 5.82 -14.14 4.75
N GLY A 42 5.78 -13.76 3.48
CA GLY A 42 4.59 -13.25 2.83
C GLY A 42 4.26 -11.81 3.18
N LEU A 43 2.98 -11.50 2.95
CA LEU A 43 2.42 -10.16 2.99
C LEU A 43 1.08 -10.21 3.71
N TRP A 44 0.76 -9.14 4.42
CA TRP A 44 -0.56 -8.88 4.98
C TRP A 44 -1.23 -7.75 4.23
N VAL A 45 -2.46 -7.95 3.79
CA VAL A 45 -3.37 -6.86 3.41
C VAL A 45 -4.42 -6.67 4.49
N PHE A 46 -4.62 -5.44 4.91
CA PHE A 46 -5.70 -5.00 5.79
C PHE A 46 -6.57 -4.04 5.02
N TRP A 47 -7.86 -4.01 5.31
CA TRP A 47 -8.77 -3.07 4.69
C TRP A 47 -9.66 -2.43 5.73
N PHE A 48 -9.88 -1.14 5.59
CA PHE A 48 -10.80 -0.40 6.41
C PHE A 48 -12.17 -0.34 5.74
N ASN A 49 -13.20 -0.84 6.40
CA ASN A 49 -14.56 -0.72 5.89
C ASN A 49 -15.06 0.73 6.09
N ALA A 50 -15.11 1.48 5.00
CA ALA A 50 -15.55 2.87 4.98
C ALA A 50 -17.06 3.04 4.73
N ASP A 51 -17.80 1.95 4.57
CA ASP A 51 -19.25 1.97 4.44
C ASP A 51 -19.90 2.51 5.72
N LEU A 52 -21.14 2.98 5.62
CA LEU A 52 -21.99 3.33 6.75
C LEU A 52 -22.91 2.15 7.09
N ASP A 53 -23.46 2.14 8.31
CA ASP A 53 -24.50 1.18 8.72
C ASP A 53 -25.74 1.20 7.80
N SER A 54 -25.95 2.29 7.06
CA SER A 54 -27.04 2.45 6.09
C SER A 54 -26.72 1.94 4.69
N ASP A 55 -25.45 1.68 4.38
CA ASP A 55 -25.04 1.22 3.06
C ASP A 55 -25.31 -0.30 2.92
N PRO A 56 -25.51 -0.81 1.70
CA PRO A 56 -25.68 -2.24 1.47
C PRO A 56 -24.45 -3.02 1.97
N LEU A 57 -24.68 -4.06 2.78
CA LEU A 57 -23.61 -4.94 3.28
C LEU A 57 -23.02 -5.78 2.15
N GLU A 58 -21.95 -5.29 1.53
CA GLU A 58 -21.13 -6.06 0.59
C GLU A 58 -19.99 -6.82 1.30
N THR A 59 -19.55 -6.34 2.47
CA THR A 59 -18.48 -6.92 3.29
C THR A 59 -18.99 -7.31 4.69
N PRO A 60 -19.77 -8.40 4.83
CA PRO A 60 -20.46 -8.71 6.09
C PRO A 60 -19.52 -9.00 7.27
N ASP A 61 -18.28 -9.39 7.00
CA ASP A 61 -17.32 -9.82 8.03
C ASP A 61 -16.52 -8.67 8.67
N VAL A 62 -16.58 -7.45 8.13
CA VAL A 62 -15.89 -6.28 8.69
C VAL A 62 -16.91 -5.18 8.94
N PRO A 63 -17.24 -4.84 10.20
CA PRO A 63 -18.21 -3.79 10.48
C PRO A 63 -17.80 -2.43 9.88
N PRO A 64 -18.77 -1.61 9.43
CA PRO A 64 -18.57 -0.20 9.15
C PRO A 64 -17.70 0.49 10.21
N GLY A 65 -16.71 1.24 9.75
CA GLY A 65 -15.83 1.99 10.64
C GLY A 65 -14.71 1.19 11.30
N SER A 66 -14.44 -0.03 10.82
CA SER A 66 -13.44 -0.92 11.40
C SER A 66 -12.40 -1.40 10.38
N TRP A 67 -11.18 -1.64 10.86
CA TRP A 67 -10.16 -2.38 10.11
C TRP A 67 -10.45 -3.88 10.14
N SER A 68 -10.13 -4.57 9.05
CA SER A 68 -10.14 -6.03 9.00
C SER A 68 -9.05 -6.66 9.87
N ALA A 69 -9.19 -7.96 10.16
CA ALA A 69 -8.17 -8.74 10.89
C ALA A 69 -6.90 -9.05 10.05
N GLY A 70 -6.90 -8.62 8.78
CA GLY A 70 -5.85 -8.88 7.80
C GLY A 70 -5.99 -10.24 7.10
N LEU A 71 -5.62 -10.26 5.83
CA LEU A 71 -5.46 -11.46 5.01
C LEU A 71 -3.97 -11.66 4.71
N HIS A 72 -3.45 -12.85 5.04
CA HIS A 72 -2.09 -13.26 4.69
C HIS A 72 -2.04 -13.90 3.31
N PHE A 73 -1.04 -13.55 2.53
CA PHE A 73 -0.78 -14.13 1.21
C PHE A 73 0.72 -14.08 0.88
N ALA A 74 1.10 -14.59 -0.29
CA ALA A 74 2.49 -14.61 -0.76
C ALA A 74 3.48 -15.35 0.16
N ALA A 75 3.00 -16.32 0.93
CA ALA A 75 3.85 -17.15 1.81
C ALA A 75 4.95 -17.88 1.02
N GLY A 76 6.04 -18.21 1.72
CA GLY A 76 7.21 -18.90 1.17
C GLY A 76 8.38 -18.00 0.78
N ALA A 77 8.22 -16.67 0.83
CA ALA A 77 9.31 -15.70 0.65
C ALA A 77 9.20 -14.56 1.66
N ARG A 78 10.34 -14.04 2.10
CA ARG A 78 10.37 -12.83 2.94
C ARG A 78 10.50 -11.58 2.08
N TYR A 79 9.68 -10.58 2.38
CA TYR A 79 9.65 -9.30 1.69
C TYR A 79 10.12 -8.19 2.60
N ARG A 80 10.86 -7.22 2.05
CA ARG A 80 11.36 -6.05 2.80
C ARG A 80 10.64 -4.74 2.46
N GLN A 81 9.97 -4.71 1.32
CA GLN A 81 9.19 -3.58 0.85
C GLN A 81 8.07 -4.09 -0.05
N ALA A 82 6.88 -3.54 0.10
CA ALA A 82 5.78 -3.76 -0.83
C ALA A 82 4.95 -2.49 -1.01
N ASP A 83 4.47 -2.26 -2.23
CA ASP A 83 3.54 -1.18 -2.57
C ASP A 83 2.21 -1.79 -3.03
N ILE A 84 1.10 -1.15 -2.63
CA ILE A 84 -0.25 -1.44 -3.11
C ILE A 84 -0.79 -0.23 -3.86
N LEU A 85 -1.46 -0.47 -4.97
CA LEU A 85 -2.00 0.56 -5.86
C LEU A 85 -3.41 0.16 -6.31
N GLN A 86 -4.30 1.14 -6.44
CA GLN A 86 -5.63 0.91 -7.02
C GLN A 86 -5.52 0.84 -8.54
N SER A 87 -5.88 -0.31 -9.11
CA SER A 87 -5.98 -0.48 -10.57
C SER A 87 -7.24 0.19 -11.10
N THR A 88 -7.15 0.77 -12.30
CA THR A 88 -8.34 1.22 -13.06
C THR A 88 -8.75 0.20 -14.13
N LEU A 89 -8.11 -0.97 -14.17
CA LEU A 89 -8.29 -1.98 -15.21
C LEU A 89 -9.13 -3.17 -14.70
N GLY A 90 -10.09 -3.60 -15.51
CA GLY A 90 -10.85 -4.84 -15.29
C GLY A 90 -11.72 -4.85 -14.02
N PRO A 91 -12.23 -6.03 -13.61
CA PRO A 91 -12.78 -6.25 -12.27
C PRO A 91 -11.66 -6.43 -11.23
N ASP A 92 -10.39 -6.25 -11.60
CA ASP A 92 -9.23 -6.56 -10.77
C ASP A 92 -8.76 -5.27 -10.12
N HIS A 93 -8.99 -5.16 -8.83
CA HIS A 93 -9.03 -3.84 -8.19
C HIS A 93 -7.66 -3.39 -7.69
N LEU A 94 -6.72 -4.29 -7.43
CA LEU A 94 -5.46 -3.95 -6.75
C LEU A 94 -4.25 -4.49 -7.50
N GLU A 95 -3.22 -3.65 -7.60
CA GLU A 95 -1.87 -4.02 -7.99
C GLU A 95 -0.99 -4.05 -6.76
N VAL A 96 -0.15 -5.08 -6.64
CA VAL A 96 0.85 -5.20 -5.58
C VAL A 96 2.21 -5.45 -6.21
N LEU A 97 3.19 -4.65 -5.81
CA LEU A 97 4.60 -4.90 -6.11
C LEU A 97 5.32 -5.20 -4.81
N ALA A 98 6.10 -6.28 -4.76
CA ALA A 98 6.76 -6.70 -3.54
C ALA A 98 8.20 -7.12 -3.81
N CYS A 99 9.14 -6.57 -3.06
CA CYS A 99 10.55 -6.85 -3.17
C CYS A 99 10.99 -7.85 -2.10
N THR A 100 11.48 -9.01 -2.53
CA THR A 100 12.02 -10.04 -1.64
C THR A 100 13.35 -9.60 -1.02
N ASP A 101 13.78 -10.28 0.03
CA ASP A 101 15.11 -10.06 0.62
C ASP A 101 16.25 -10.31 -0.38
N ASP A 102 16.07 -11.25 -1.31
CA ASP A 102 17.00 -11.55 -2.40
C ASP A 102 17.01 -10.49 -3.52
N GLY A 103 16.20 -9.42 -3.38
CA GLY A 103 16.16 -8.32 -4.34
C GLY A 103 15.41 -8.64 -5.63
N VAL A 104 14.49 -9.61 -5.61
CA VAL A 104 13.55 -9.85 -6.71
C VAL A 104 12.31 -9.00 -6.49
N LEU A 105 11.96 -8.15 -7.45
CA LEU A 105 10.71 -7.39 -7.44
C LEU A 105 9.64 -8.19 -8.18
N GLU A 106 8.66 -8.68 -7.44
CA GLU A 106 7.54 -9.44 -7.94
C GLU A 106 6.33 -8.54 -8.20
N SER A 107 5.45 -8.97 -9.09
CA SER A 107 4.20 -8.31 -9.40
C SER A 107 3.02 -9.24 -9.14
N TRP A 108 2.02 -8.70 -8.46
CA TRP A 108 0.82 -9.39 -8.00
C TRP A 108 -0.40 -8.55 -8.36
N PHE A 109 -1.54 -9.20 -8.52
CA PHE A 109 -2.83 -8.53 -8.66
C PHE A 109 -3.88 -9.23 -7.80
N TRP A 110 -4.92 -8.50 -7.44
CA TRP A 110 -6.09 -9.06 -6.77
C TRP A 110 -7.30 -9.02 -7.68
N SER A 111 -8.00 -10.14 -7.78
CA SER A 111 -9.28 -10.24 -8.48
C SER A 111 -10.37 -10.87 -7.61
N PRO A 112 -11.64 -10.48 -7.80
CA PRO A 112 -12.78 -11.16 -7.20
C PRO A 112 -12.77 -12.64 -7.59
N GLY A 113 -12.71 -13.54 -6.59
CA GLY A 113 -12.67 -14.98 -6.78
C GLY A 113 -11.36 -15.59 -6.30
N PRO A 114 -10.31 -15.67 -7.14
CA PRO A 114 -9.05 -16.33 -6.77
C PRO A 114 -8.22 -15.54 -5.75
N GLY A 115 -8.51 -14.25 -5.53
CA GLY A 115 -7.78 -13.40 -4.60
C GLY A 115 -6.46 -12.91 -5.18
N PHE A 116 -5.42 -12.83 -4.34
CA PHE A 116 -4.09 -12.41 -4.80
C PHE A 116 -3.39 -13.50 -5.60
N ALA A 117 -2.96 -13.14 -6.81
CA ALA A 117 -2.21 -14.01 -7.69
C ALA A 117 -0.89 -13.35 -8.12
N ARG A 118 0.21 -14.13 -8.09
CA ARG A 118 1.51 -13.68 -8.57
C ARG A 118 1.59 -13.83 -10.08
N ARG A 119 2.14 -12.83 -10.76
CA ARG A 119 2.54 -12.94 -12.16
C ARG A 119 3.84 -13.75 -12.30
N ALA A 120 3.99 -14.48 -13.39
CA ALA A 120 5.13 -15.38 -13.57
C ALA A 120 6.47 -14.62 -13.72
N ALA A 121 6.45 -13.48 -14.42
CA ALA A 121 7.65 -12.68 -14.66
C ALA A 121 7.92 -11.73 -13.48
N ALA A 122 9.16 -11.72 -13.02
CA ALA A 122 9.64 -10.66 -12.14
C ALA A 122 9.69 -9.33 -12.90
N VAL A 123 9.44 -8.23 -12.18
CA VAL A 123 9.60 -6.86 -12.69
C VAL A 123 11.08 -6.54 -12.88
N ALA A 124 11.89 -6.87 -11.87
CA ALA A 124 13.33 -6.60 -11.84
C ALA A 124 14.03 -7.51 -10.83
N THR A 125 15.36 -7.61 -10.93
CA THR A 125 16.24 -8.32 -10.00
C THR A 125 17.37 -7.41 -9.53
N GLY A 126 18.02 -7.75 -8.42
CA GLY A 126 19.06 -6.91 -7.82
C GLY A 126 18.53 -5.56 -7.33
N VAL A 127 17.22 -5.49 -7.08
CA VAL A 127 16.55 -4.31 -6.50
C VAL A 127 17.09 -4.13 -5.08
N GLN A 128 17.17 -2.89 -4.61
CA GLN A 128 17.41 -2.50 -3.23
C GLN A 128 16.19 -1.75 -2.67
N HIS A 129 15.72 -0.77 -3.44
CA HIS A 129 14.51 0.00 -3.16
C HIS A 129 13.72 0.22 -4.45
N PHE A 130 12.42 0.46 -4.33
CA PHE A 130 11.61 0.88 -5.47
C PHE A 130 10.55 1.90 -5.06
N ALA A 131 9.92 2.52 -6.05
CA ALA A 131 8.64 3.21 -5.91
C ALA A 131 7.78 2.90 -7.13
N ALA A 132 6.47 2.88 -6.92
CA ALA A 132 5.51 2.57 -7.95
C ALA A 132 4.38 3.60 -8.02
N SER A 133 3.86 3.80 -9.23
CA SER A 133 2.69 4.62 -9.48
C SER A 133 1.89 4.00 -10.62
N ILE A 134 0.57 4.08 -10.54
CA ILE A 134 -0.32 3.69 -11.64
C ILE A 134 -1.13 4.89 -12.10
N ASP A 135 -1.20 5.07 -13.41
CA ASP A 135 -2.03 6.11 -14.02
C ASP A 135 -2.64 5.58 -15.32
N HIS A 136 -3.96 5.73 -15.47
CA HIS A 136 -4.72 5.21 -16.62
C HIS A 136 -4.35 3.77 -17.03
N GLY A 137 -4.11 2.90 -16.04
CA GLY A 137 -3.72 1.51 -16.23
C GLY A 137 -2.25 1.26 -16.57
N VAL A 138 -1.44 2.31 -16.78
CA VAL A 138 0.01 2.21 -16.98
C VAL A 138 0.69 2.18 -15.63
N LEU A 139 1.37 1.08 -15.33
CA LEU A 139 2.13 0.91 -14.09
C LEU A 139 3.58 1.31 -14.34
N ARG A 140 4.08 2.29 -13.57
CA ARG A 140 5.46 2.78 -13.64
C ARG A 140 6.19 2.46 -12.35
N VAL A 141 7.45 2.08 -12.48
CA VAL A 141 8.31 1.70 -11.36
C VAL A 141 9.68 2.34 -11.52
N THR A 142 10.16 2.96 -10.45
CA THR A 142 11.56 3.34 -10.31
C THR A 142 12.25 2.32 -9.43
N VAL A 143 13.30 1.70 -9.93
CA VAL A 143 14.12 0.70 -9.23
C VAL A 143 15.48 1.31 -8.91
N VAL A 144 15.84 1.30 -7.63
CA VAL A 144 17.21 1.55 -7.18
C VAL A 144 17.87 0.19 -6.95
N THR A 145 18.92 -0.09 -7.71
CA THR A 145 19.67 -1.36 -7.62
C THR A 145 20.69 -1.34 -6.49
N GLY A 146 21.22 -2.51 -6.11
CA GLY A 146 22.28 -2.62 -5.10
C GLY A 146 23.59 -1.88 -5.44
N THR A 147 23.80 -1.48 -6.70
CA THR A 147 24.93 -0.63 -7.12
C THR A 147 24.62 0.87 -7.04
N GLY A 148 23.42 1.25 -6.59
CA GLY A 148 22.92 2.62 -6.58
C GLY A 148 22.41 3.13 -7.93
N SER A 149 22.42 2.29 -8.98
CA SER A 149 21.90 2.68 -10.29
C SER A 149 20.37 2.75 -10.25
N ILE A 150 19.81 3.79 -10.88
CA ILE A 150 18.37 4.00 -11.03
C ILE A 150 17.92 3.52 -12.40
N VAL A 151 16.86 2.71 -12.44
CA VAL A 151 16.22 2.22 -13.66
C VAL A 151 14.73 2.49 -13.57
N HIS A 152 14.15 3.04 -14.63
CA HIS A 152 12.71 3.21 -14.75
C HIS A 152 12.13 2.15 -15.67
N LEU A 153 11.02 1.56 -15.24
CA LEU A 153 10.27 0.54 -15.95
C LEU A 153 8.81 0.95 -16.06
N ALA A 154 8.17 0.59 -17.16
CA ALA A 154 6.74 0.76 -17.35
C ALA A 154 6.13 -0.52 -17.92
N SER A 155 4.89 -0.80 -17.53
CA SER A 155 4.01 -1.75 -18.20
C SER A 155 2.72 -1.05 -18.57
N ASP A 156 2.32 -1.17 -19.83
CA ASP A 156 1.03 -0.69 -20.27
C ASP A 156 -0.11 -1.63 -19.82
N ALA A 157 -1.33 -1.30 -20.25
CA ALA A 157 -2.55 -2.05 -19.94
C ALA A 157 -2.84 -3.20 -20.93
N VAL A 158 -2.03 -3.38 -21.97
CA VAL A 158 -2.28 -4.35 -23.02
C VAL A 158 -2.02 -5.76 -22.49
N GLY A 159 -3.00 -6.65 -22.65
CA GLY A 159 -2.89 -8.04 -22.18
C GLY A 159 -3.20 -8.24 -20.70
N TYR A 160 -3.76 -7.22 -20.02
CA TYR A 160 -4.19 -7.32 -18.62
C TYR A 160 -5.08 -8.56 -18.37
N PRO A 161 -4.85 -9.35 -17.29
CA PRO A 161 -4.05 -9.01 -16.09
C PRO A 161 -2.55 -9.21 -16.23
N ASP A 162 -2.04 -9.79 -17.32
CA ASP A 162 -0.60 -9.92 -17.51
C ASP A 162 0.08 -8.54 -17.68
N ARG A 163 1.38 -8.47 -17.35
CA ARG A 163 2.18 -7.25 -17.41
C ARG A 163 3.48 -7.52 -18.15
N HIS A 164 3.85 -6.60 -19.04
CA HIS A 164 5.07 -6.65 -19.81
C HIS A 164 5.89 -5.39 -19.52
N TRP A 165 7.13 -5.57 -19.08
CA TRP A 165 7.95 -4.49 -18.58
C TRP A 165 8.98 -4.02 -19.60
N GLU A 166 8.96 -2.73 -19.89
CA GLU A 166 9.92 -2.07 -20.76
C GLU A 166 10.62 -0.93 -20.04
N ARG A 167 11.80 -0.52 -20.54
CA ARG A 167 12.49 0.65 -19.99
C ARG A 167 11.70 1.91 -20.30
N ALA A 168 11.53 2.74 -19.27
CA ALA A 168 10.95 4.07 -19.39
C ALA A 168 12.03 5.15 -19.26
N ALA A 169 11.73 6.35 -19.77
CA ALA A 169 12.58 7.51 -19.58
C ALA A 169 12.51 8.06 -18.14
N ASP A 170 11.35 7.88 -17.50
CA ASP A 170 11.01 8.43 -16.19
C ASP A 170 10.13 7.47 -15.36
N GLY A 171 10.03 7.76 -14.06
CA GLY A 171 9.23 7.00 -13.12
C GLY A 171 8.99 7.76 -11.82
N PRO A 172 8.20 7.18 -10.89
CA PRO A 172 7.92 7.82 -9.60
C PRO A 172 9.19 7.98 -8.77
N GLU A 173 9.26 9.04 -7.97
CA GLU A 173 10.37 9.21 -7.04
C GLU A 173 10.25 8.22 -5.86
N PRO A 174 11.35 7.59 -5.41
CA PRO A 174 11.37 6.84 -4.16
C PRO A 174 10.83 7.71 -3.00
N GLY A 175 9.77 7.26 -2.35
CA GLY A 175 9.09 8.04 -1.32
C GLY A 175 10.03 8.42 -0.17
N SER A 176 9.94 9.67 0.28
CA SER A 176 10.53 10.12 1.55
C SER A 176 9.45 10.18 2.63
N ASP A 177 9.85 9.95 3.88
CA ASP A 177 8.96 10.06 5.04
C ASP A 177 8.80 11.51 5.52
N HIS A 178 9.55 12.47 4.97
CA HIS A 178 9.60 13.85 5.45
C HIS A 178 8.23 14.53 5.47
N ALA A 179 7.48 14.43 4.37
CA ALA A 179 6.15 15.02 4.28
C ALA A 179 5.16 14.38 5.26
N ALA A 180 5.24 13.05 5.43
CA ALA A 180 4.41 12.32 6.38
C ALA A 180 4.75 12.70 7.83
N LEU A 181 6.04 12.79 8.18
CA LEU A 181 6.50 13.21 9.51
C LEU A 181 6.07 14.65 9.84
N ALA A 182 6.17 15.56 8.87
CA ALA A 182 5.69 16.93 9.05
C ALA A 182 4.18 16.99 9.31
N ALA A 183 3.38 16.23 8.56
CA ALA A 183 1.93 16.13 8.75
C ALA A 183 1.57 15.51 10.11
N LEU A 184 2.30 14.46 10.54
CA LEU A 184 2.12 13.84 11.85
C LEU A 184 2.44 14.80 12.99
N GLY A 185 3.54 15.56 12.89
CA GLY A 185 3.88 16.60 13.86
C GLY A 185 2.83 17.70 13.94
N ALA A 186 2.31 18.14 12.79
CA ALA A 186 1.21 19.13 12.73
C ALA A 186 -0.09 18.60 13.37
N ALA A 187 -0.32 17.29 13.33
CA ALA A 187 -1.43 16.62 14.00
C ALA A 187 -1.19 16.34 15.49
N GLY A 188 -0.05 16.78 16.06
CA GLY A 188 0.29 16.60 17.47
C GLY A 188 0.87 15.23 17.82
N ILE A 189 1.26 14.43 16.83
CA ILE A 189 1.95 13.15 17.05
C ILE A 189 3.44 13.40 17.32
N ALA A 190 3.94 12.82 18.41
CA ALA A 190 5.36 12.90 18.76
C ALA A 190 6.22 12.12 17.75
N VAL A 191 6.94 12.85 16.88
CA VAL A 191 7.76 12.26 15.81
C VAL A 191 8.96 11.46 16.32
N ASP A 192 9.47 11.76 17.51
CA ASP A 192 10.60 11.03 18.13
C ASP A 192 10.26 9.58 18.46
N GLY A 193 8.97 9.25 18.59
CA GLY A 193 8.48 7.89 18.82
C GLY A 193 8.25 7.08 17.53
N ILE A 194 8.56 7.65 16.37
CA ILE A 194 8.30 7.04 15.06
C ILE A 194 9.55 6.35 14.55
N ARG A 195 9.41 5.09 14.11
CA ARG A 195 10.51 4.38 13.46
C ARG A 195 10.85 5.05 12.12
N ALA A 196 12.12 5.42 11.96
CA ALA A 196 12.63 6.07 10.76
C ALA A 196 12.28 5.28 9.48
N GLY A 197 11.92 6.01 8.42
CA GLY A 197 11.62 5.43 7.11
C GLY A 197 10.26 4.74 7.00
N THR A 198 9.44 4.74 8.06
CA THR A 198 8.14 4.04 8.07
C THR A 198 6.94 4.95 7.85
N ALA A 199 7.08 6.27 8.03
CA ALA A 199 5.95 7.18 7.89
C ALA A 199 5.58 7.35 6.41
N ARG A 200 4.29 7.27 6.09
CA ARG A 200 3.72 7.42 4.76
C ARG A 200 2.48 8.29 4.80
N LEU A 201 2.19 8.89 3.66
CA LEU A 201 1.06 9.76 3.42
C LEU A 201 0.40 9.33 2.13
N ALA A 202 -0.93 9.17 2.15
CA ALA A 202 -1.74 8.94 0.97
C ALA A 202 -2.94 9.88 0.98
N SER A 203 -3.31 10.41 -0.19
CA SER A 203 -4.56 11.13 -0.34
C SER A 203 -5.71 10.15 -0.52
N SER A 204 -6.78 10.30 0.25
CA SER A 204 -8.07 9.69 -0.02
C SER A 204 -9.04 10.77 -0.47
N THR A 205 -9.75 10.52 -1.57
CA THR A 205 -10.69 11.49 -2.15
C THR A 205 -12.10 11.41 -1.55
N ARG A 206 -12.33 10.57 -0.52
CA ARG A 206 -13.68 10.32 0.00
C ARG A 206 -14.12 11.31 1.08
N ALA A 207 -15.43 11.54 1.15
CA ALA A 207 -16.11 12.41 2.12
C ALA A 207 -15.55 13.85 2.24
N GLY A 208 -15.11 14.45 1.13
CA GLY A 208 -14.52 15.79 1.11
C GLY A 208 -12.99 15.80 1.14
N GLY A 209 -12.37 14.62 1.09
CA GLY A 209 -10.93 14.44 1.08
C GLY A 209 -10.38 14.20 2.48
N THR A 210 -9.56 13.16 2.61
CA THR A 210 -8.72 12.95 3.78
C THR A 210 -7.27 12.73 3.37
N VAL A 211 -6.36 13.07 4.27
CA VAL A 211 -4.96 12.68 4.22
C VAL A 211 -4.79 11.52 5.18
N GLU A 212 -4.48 10.35 4.64
CA GLU A 212 -4.24 9.14 5.41
C GLU A 212 -2.75 9.06 5.76
N LEU A 213 -2.46 9.00 7.06
CA LEU A 213 -1.11 8.89 7.58
C LEU A 213 -0.92 7.50 8.19
N THR A 214 0.19 6.85 7.86
CA THR A 214 0.61 5.61 8.51
C THR A 214 2.06 5.68 8.94
N TRP A 215 2.39 5.00 10.04
CA TRP A 215 3.76 4.90 10.55
C TRP A 215 3.90 3.69 11.47
N ARG A 216 5.13 3.37 11.89
CA ARG A 216 5.36 2.44 13.00
C ARG A 216 5.77 3.18 14.25
N ASP A 217 5.15 2.83 15.38
CA ASP A 217 5.58 3.30 16.70
C ASP A 217 6.88 2.59 17.17
N ALA A 218 7.37 2.98 18.35
CA ALA A 218 8.59 2.41 18.94
C ALA A 218 8.51 0.89 19.12
N GLU A 219 7.32 0.36 19.45
CA GLU A 219 7.08 -1.08 19.57
C GLU A 219 7.00 -1.78 18.20
N GLY A 220 6.88 -1.02 17.11
CA GLY A 220 6.84 -1.52 15.75
C GLY A 220 5.44 -1.76 15.23
N ARG A 221 4.41 -1.37 15.98
CA ARG A 221 3.02 -1.54 15.58
C ARG A 221 2.68 -0.53 14.51
N ILE A 222 1.86 -0.96 13.55
CA ILE A 222 1.34 -0.08 12.51
C ILE A 222 0.30 0.85 13.13
N ARG A 223 0.49 2.15 12.95
CA ARG A 223 -0.45 3.20 13.36
C ARG A 223 -1.04 3.85 12.13
N HIS A 224 -2.30 4.26 12.25
CA HIS A 224 -3.03 4.98 11.20
C HIS A 224 -3.80 6.16 11.77
N LEU A 225 -3.80 7.27 11.01
CA LEU A 225 -4.55 8.47 11.32
C LEU A 225 -5.10 9.09 10.03
N GLY A 226 -6.42 9.22 9.94
CA GLY A 226 -7.09 9.92 8.84
C GLY A 226 -7.40 11.37 9.22
N LEU A 227 -6.76 12.32 8.55
CA LEU A 227 -6.95 13.75 8.74
C LEU A 227 -7.89 14.33 7.67
N PRO A 228 -8.78 15.28 8.01
CA PRO A 228 -9.50 16.04 6.98
C PRO A 228 -8.52 16.76 6.05
N THR A 229 -8.80 16.75 4.74
CA THR A 229 -8.11 17.67 3.83
C THR A 229 -8.52 19.10 4.18
N PRO A 230 -7.58 20.06 4.33
CA PRO A 230 -7.92 21.45 4.59
C PRO A 230 -8.88 21.97 3.52
N ARG A 231 -10.02 22.52 3.92
CA ARG A 231 -10.86 23.26 2.98
C ARG A 231 -10.15 24.57 2.65
N GLY A 232 -9.76 24.73 1.38
CA GLY A 232 -9.24 25.99 0.84
C GLY A 232 -10.28 27.10 0.83
#